data_AF-A0A368BF77-F1
#
_entry.id   AF-A0A368BF77-F1
#
_cell.length_a   1.000
_cell.length_b   1.000
_cell.length_c   1.000
_cell.angle_alpha   90.00
_cell.angle_beta   90.00
_cell.angle_gamma   90.00
#
_symmetry.space_group_name_H-M   'P 1'
#
loop_
_entity.id
_entity.type
_entity.pdbx_description
1 polymer ?
#
loop_
_entity_poly.entity_id
_entity_poly.type
_entity_poly.pdbx_seq_one_letter_code
_entity_poly.pdbx_strand_id
1 'polypeptide(L)'
;MYPDANSIIGALSEEVWELPSELGPIVDFFEKLPFCWVQVINREISYTWLSRCPMVLLEESGLSFPELGLTISDAEVAGVIVRRHPVHSGMVRVSITSSSGGEKVLVDAPAWAKEAISELSRNVVQVHSSGDVTESNDRTSRKLCKCCNERRRKTRKDGESHPLYELLSVASLSENGLRIDVEGELFRFSTHFYPLNHGQDGGKMSLGASRSNLTLDLSEFFRAVARIDTIEQTRCSVIDCYHSYGDLLLSVSQEGNELYALWSSMAKRAGSGR
;
A
#
# COMPACT_ATOMS: atom_id res chain seq x y z
N MET A 1 -26.70 -18.50 10.15
CA MET A 1 -27.31 -18.75 8.83
C MET A 1 -26.23 -19.38 7.97
N TYR A 2 -26.44 -20.62 7.53
CA TYR A 2 -25.57 -21.24 6.53
C TYR A 2 -25.77 -20.49 5.20
N PRO A 3 -24.70 -20.15 4.47
CA PRO A 3 -24.86 -19.54 3.15
C PRO A 3 -25.58 -20.53 2.24
N ASP A 4 -26.52 -20.01 1.45
CA ASP A 4 -27.19 -20.79 0.42
C ASP A 4 -26.12 -21.25 -0.59
N ALA A 5 -25.95 -22.57 -0.74
CA ALA A 5 -24.97 -23.17 -1.64
C ALA A 5 -25.21 -22.75 -3.11
N ASN A 6 -26.42 -22.30 -3.44
CA ASN A 6 -26.76 -21.77 -4.77
C ASN A 6 -26.47 -20.27 -4.93
N SER A 7 -25.86 -19.63 -3.92
CA SER A 7 -25.45 -18.23 -3.99
C SER A 7 -23.95 -18.11 -4.26
N ILE A 8 -23.56 -17.11 -5.05
CA ILE A 8 -22.15 -16.76 -5.33
C ILE A 8 -21.30 -16.68 -4.05
N ILE A 9 -21.88 -16.16 -2.95
CA ILE A 9 -21.18 -16.06 -1.67
C ILE A 9 -21.02 -17.43 -0.99
N GLY A 10 -21.98 -18.34 -1.18
CA GLY A 10 -21.86 -19.73 -0.76
C GLY A 10 -20.71 -20.42 -1.48
N ALA A 11 -20.60 -20.26 -2.80
CA ALA A 11 -19.52 -20.82 -3.61
C ALA A 11 -18.13 -20.35 -3.13
N LEU A 12 -17.94 -19.03 -2.95
CA LEU A 12 -16.68 -18.43 -2.46
C LEU A 12 -16.28 -18.85 -1.04
N SER A 13 -17.13 -19.59 -0.31
CA SER A 13 -16.77 -20.12 1.02
C SER A 13 -15.83 -21.33 0.92
N GLU A 14 -15.90 -22.09 -0.17
CA GLU A 14 -15.09 -23.28 -0.42
C GLU A 14 -14.20 -23.14 -1.68
N GLU A 15 -14.48 -22.11 -2.50
CA GLU A 15 -13.83 -21.86 -3.77
C GLU A 15 -12.93 -20.63 -3.74
N VAL A 16 -11.90 -20.67 -4.57
CA VAL A 16 -11.08 -19.53 -4.96
C VAL A 16 -11.20 -19.39 -6.47
N TRP A 17 -11.57 -18.20 -6.93
CA TRP A 17 -11.72 -17.93 -8.35
C TRP A 17 -10.50 -17.23 -8.90
N GLU A 18 -10.05 -17.67 -10.05
CA GLU A 18 -9.01 -17.01 -10.84
C GLU A 18 -9.67 -16.27 -12.01
N LEU A 19 -9.30 -15.02 -12.17
CA LEU A 19 -9.71 -14.15 -13.28
C LEU A 19 -8.53 -13.96 -14.24
N PRO A 20 -8.77 -13.45 -15.47
CA PRO A 20 -7.69 -13.05 -16.37
C PRO A 20 -6.73 -12.07 -15.69
N SER A 21 -5.46 -12.12 -16.09
CA SER A 21 -4.45 -11.17 -15.63
C SER A 21 -4.65 -9.75 -16.20
N GLU A 22 -5.52 -9.58 -17.19
CA GLU A 22 -5.94 -8.27 -17.70
C GLU A 22 -6.92 -7.61 -16.70
N LEU A 23 -6.78 -6.30 -16.43
CA LEU A 23 -7.63 -5.62 -15.43
C LEU A 23 -8.92 -5.04 -16.01
N GLY A 24 -9.04 -4.94 -17.34
CA GLY A 24 -10.27 -4.47 -18.00
C GLY A 24 -11.55 -5.19 -17.54
N PRO A 25 -11.57 -6.54 -17.45
CA PRO A 25 -12.74 -7.30 -17.00
C PRO A 25 -13.22 -7.03 -15.56
N ILE A 26 -12.41 -6.41 -14.70
CA ILE A 26 -12.80 -6.09 -13.32
C ILE A 26 -13.32 -4.65 -13.13
N VAL A 27 -13.36 -3.83 -14.18
CA VAL A 27 -13.84 -2.43 -14.11
C VAL A 27 -15.31 -2.37 -13.64
N ASP A 28 -16.18 -3.16 -14.26
CA ASP A 28 -17.62 -3.20 -13.96
C ASP A 28 -17.92 -3.60 -12.51
N PHE A 29 -17.00 -4.34 -11.87
CA PHE A 29 -17.10 -4.65 -10.45
C PHE A 29 -17.00 -3.39 -9.61
N PHE A 30 -16.05 -2.48 -9.90
CA PHE A 30 -15.87 -1.25 -9.14
C PHE A 30 -17.05 -0.29 -9.28
N GLU A 31 -17.58 -0.13 -10.49
CA GLU A 31 -18.71 0.78 -10.76
C GLU A 31 -19.96 0.45 -9.94
N LYS A 32 -20.11 -0.82 -9.56
CA LYS A 32 -21.27 -1.32 -8.80
C LYS A 32 -21.03 -1.37 -7.29
N LEU A 33 -19.84 -1.00 -6.81
CA LEU A 33 -19.53 -1.02 -5.39
C LEU A 33 -20.00 0.25 -4.69
N PRO A 34 -20.71 0.13 -3.56
CA PRO A 34 -21.02 1.29 -2.73
C PRO A 34 -19.79 1.78 -1.96
N PHE A 35 -18.87 0.88 -1.64
CA PHE A 35 -17.57 1.17 -1.04
C PHE A 35 -16.66 -0.07 -1.13
N CYS A 36 -15.36 0.14 -0.99
CA CYS A 36 -14.38 -0.92 -0.81
C CYS A 36 -13.17 -0.41 -0.03
N TRP A 37 -12.41 -1.32 0.57
CA TRP A 37 -11.06 -1.00 1.03
C TRP A 37 -10.08 -1.40 -0.05
N VAL A 38 -9.26 -0.44 -0.49
CA VAL A 38 -8.13 -0.69 -1.35
C VAL A 38 -6.88 -0.69 -0.48
N GLN A 39 -6.08 -1.74 -0.59
CA GLN A 39 -4.81 -1.87 0.10
C GLN A 39 -3.72 -2.18 -0.91
N VAL A 40 -2.72 -1.30 -0.98
CA VAL A 40 -1.47 -1.59 -1.69
C VAL A 40 -0.42 -2.05 -0.69
N ILE A 41 0.34 -3.06 -1.07
CA ILE A 41 1.35 -3.68 -0.24
C ILE A 41 2.58 -3.95 -1.09
N ASN A 42 3.73 -3.47 -0.65
CA ASN A 42 5.01 -4.02 -1.04
C ASN A 42 5.77 -4.49 0.21
N ARG A 43 7.06 -4.77 0.07
CA ARG A 43 7.87 -5.30 1.19
C ARG A 43 8.02 -4.31 2.34
N GLU A 44 8.01 -3.00 2.06
CA GLU A 44 8.34 -1.93 3.02
C GLU A 44 7.14 -1.13 3.47
N ILE A 45 6.14 -1.03 2.61
CA ILE A 45 5.04 -0.09 2.71
C ILE A 45 3.74 -0.85 2.57
N SER A 46 2.78 -0.50 3.41
CA SER A 46 1.38 -0.81 3.16
C SER A 46 0.55 0.44 3.31
N TYR A 47 -0.30 0.71 2.33
CA TYR A 47 -1.25 1.80 2.39
C TYR A 47 -2.65 1.25 2.16
N THR A 48 -3.52 1.45 3.13
CA THR A 48 -4.94 1.06 3.07
C THR A 48 -5.79 2.30 3.06
N TRP A 49 -6.84 2.31 2.25
CA TRP A 49 -7.81 3.39 2.20
C TRP A 49 -9.21 2.87 1.89
N LEU A 50 -10.23 3.56 2.41
CA LEU A 50 -11.64 3.30 2.16
C LEU A 50 -12.19 4.19 1.04
N SER A 51 -12.54 3.58 -0.10
CA SER A 51 -13.32 4.21 -1.16
C SER A 51 -14.79 4.21 -0.85
N ARG A 52 -15.49 5.29 -1.20
CA ARG A 52 -16.95 5.29 -1.30
C ARG A 52 -17.31 5.53 -2.76
N CYS A 53 -18.00 4.57 -3.36
CA CYS A 53 -18.29 4.55 -4.80
C CYS A 53 -17.02 4.70 -5.64
N PRO A 54 -16.12 3.69 -5.64
CA PRO A 54 -14.82 3.79 -6.29
C PRO A 54 -14.96 4.16 -7.76
N MET A 55 -14.31 5.25 -8.14
CA MET A 55 -14.16 5.64 -9.53
C MET A 55 -12.87 5.05 -10.06
N VAL A 56 -12.99 4.24 -11.11
CA VAL A 56 -11.87 3.56 -11.73
C VAL A 56 -11.86 3.87 -13.22
N LEU A 57 -10.69 4.20 -13.76
CA LEU A 57 -10.48 4.46 -15.17
C LEU A 57 -9.60 3.37 -15.76
N LEU A 58 -10.05 2.81 -16.88
CA LEU A 58 -9.23 1.93 -17.70
C LEU A 58 -8.36 2.79 -18.62
N GLU A 59 -7.05 2.68 -18.46
CA GLU A 59 -6.03 3.34 -19.28
C GLU A 59 -5.36 2.29 -20.19
N GLU A 60 -4.68 2.73 -21.25
CA GLU A 60 -4.02 1.81 -22.21
C GLU A 60 -3.01 0.85 -21.55
N SER A 61 -2.43 1.25 -20.41
CA SER A 61 -1.42 0.50 -19.67
C SER A 61 -1.89 -0.05 -18.31
N GLY A 62 -3.18 0.08 -17.98
CA GLY A 62 -3.75 -0.56 -16.81
C GLY A 62 -4.90 0.20 -16.14
N LEU A 63 -4.99 0.09 -14.81
CA LEU A 63 -6.15 0.51 -14.04
C LEU A 63 -5.82 1.65 -13.08
N SER A 64 -6.59 2.74 -13.15
CA SER A 64 -6.33 3.97 -12.39
C SER A 64 -7.46 4.27 -11.41
N PHE A 65 -7.10 4.61 -10.17
CA PHE A 65 -7.98 5.11 -9.11
C PHE A 65 -7.64 6.60 -8.87
N PRO A 66 -8.29 7.54 -9.59
CA PRO A 66 -7.87 8.94 -9.57
C PRO A 66 -7.94 9.58 -8.18
N GLU A 67 -8.93 9.19 -7.38
CA GLU A 67 -9.12 9.66 -6.00
C GLU A 67 -7.96 9.29 -5.05
N LEU A 68 -7.21 8.26 -5.41
CA LEU A 68 -6.02 7.80 -4.69
C LEU A 68 -4.71 8.26 -5.33
N GLY A 69 -4.78 8.81 -6.54
CA GLY A 69 -3.62 8.96 -7.42
C GLY A 69 -2.90 7.62 -7.65
N LEU A 70 -3.62 6.49 -7.59
CA LEU A 70 -3.08 5.14 -7.71
C LEU A 70 -3.26 4.64 -9.14
N THR A 71 -2.20 4.07 -9.72
CA THR A 71 -2.25 3.33 -10.98
C THR A 71 -1.71 1.92 -10.76
N ILE A 72 -2.37 0.93 -11.35
CA ILE A 72 -1.96 -0.48 -11.40
C ILE A 72 -1.60 -0.80 -12.85
N SER A 73 -0.39 -1.35 -13.07
CA SER A 73 0.13 -1.70 -14.39
C SER A 73 -0.35 -3.08 -14.82
N ASP A 74 -1.06 -3.18 -15.94
CA ASP A 74 -1.52 -4.46 -16.50
C ASP A 74 -0.33 -5.36 -16.89
N ALA A 75 0.77 -4.76 -17.36
CA ALA A 75 1.96 -5.49 -17.81
C ALA A 75 2.65 -6.29 -16.69
N GLU A 76 2.45 -5.88 -15.43
CA GLU A 76 3.10 -6.49 -14.26
C GLU A 76 2.18 -7.43 -13.48
N VAL A 77 0.89 -7.53 -13.88
CA VAL A 77 -0.06 -8.44 -13.25
C VAL A 77 0.28 -9.88 -13.61
N ALA A 78 0.62 -10.68 -12.60
CA ALA A 78 0.76 -12.13 -12.77
C ALA A 78 -0.52 -12.90 -12.48
N GLY A 79 -1.40 -12.37 -11.64
CA GLY A 79 -2.64 -13.06 -11.31
C GLY A 79 -3.65 -12.19 -10.58
N VAL A 80 -4.92 -12.53 -10.79
CA VAL A 80 -6.07 -11.91 -10.14
C VAL A 80 -6.92 -13.01 -9.50
N ILE A 81 -7.00 -12.99 -8.18
CA ILE A 81 -7.67 -14.03 -7.39
C ILE A 81 -8.82 -13.41 -6.59
N VAL A 82 -9.98 -14.06 -6.61
CA VAL A 82 -11.16 -13.69 -5.82
C VAL A 82 -11.45 -14.78 -4.81
N ARG A 83 -11.64 -14.39 -3.56
CA ARG A 83 -11.99 -15.33 -2.48
C ARG A 83 -12.78 -14.66 -1.37
N ARG A 84 -13.36 -15.45 -0.47
CA ARG A 84 -13.82 -14.92 0.82
C ARG A 84 -12.64 -14.33 1.58
N HIS A 85 -12.83 -13.18 2.21
CA HIS A 85 -11.80 -12.62 3.05
C HIS A 85 -11.50 -13.60 4.21
N PRO A 86 -10.22 -13.96 4.46
CA PRO A 86 -9.85 -15.05 5.39
C PRO A 86 -10.25 -14.79 6.84
N VAL A 87 -10.20 -13.52 7.28
CA VAL A 87 -10.59 -13.11 8.64
C VAL A 87 -12.02 -12.56 8.71
N HIS A 88 -12.42 -11.76 7.73
CA HIS A 88 -13.71 -11.07 7.69
C HIS A 88 -14.70 -11.77 6.76
N SER A 89 -15.26 -12.86 7.24
CA SER A 89 -16.72 -13.05 7.31
C SER A 89 -17.57 -12.38 6.23
N GLY A 90 -17.81 -11.08 6.37
CA GLY A 90 -18.69 -10.26 5.53
C GLY A 90 -18.06 -9.66 4.28
N MET A 91 -16.83 -10.02 3.92
CA MET A 91 -16.05 -9.39 2.85
C MET A 91 -15.57 -10.40 1.80
N VAL A 92 -15.55 -9.98 0.55
CA VAL A 92 -14.89 -10.68 -0.57
C VAL A 92 -13.62 -9.91 -0.89
N ARG A 93 -12.51 -10.61 -1.06
CA ARG A 93 -11.21 -10.05 -1.39
C ARG A 93 -10.87 -10.37 -2.83
N VAL A 94 -10.53 -9.35 -3.60
CA VAL A 94 -9.82 -9.46 -4.88
C VAL A 94 -8.34 -9.17 -4.61
N SER A 95 -7.47 -10.11 -4.94
CA SER A 95 -6.02 -10.00 -4.81
C SER A 95 -5.40 -9.91 -6.20
N ILE A 96 -4.73 -8.80 -6.50
CA ILE A 96 -3.94 -8.58 -7.72
C ILE A 96 -2.47 -8.68 -7.32
N THR A 97 -1.72 -9.57 -7.96
CA THR A 97 -0.33 -9.84 -7.59
C THR A 97 0.64 -9.61 -8.72
N SER A 98 1.82 -9.08 -8.38
CA SER A 98 2.93 -8.84 -9.31
C SER A 98 3.62 -10.13 -9.76
N SER A 99 4.19 -10.09 -10.96
CA SER A 99 5.10 -11.11 -11.51
C SER A 99 6.35 -11.34 -10.65
N SER A 100 6.88 -10.28 -10.03
CA SER A 100 8.02 -10.34 -9.12
C SER A 100 7.65 -10.86 -7.72
N GLY A 101 6.35 -11.00 -7.42
CA GLY A 101 5.82 -11.48 -6.14
C GLY A 101 6.03 -10.53 -4.95
N GLY A 102 6.66 -9.38 -5.16
CA GLY A 102 6.99 -8.40 -4.13
C GLY A 102 5.88 -7.40 -3.83
N GLU A 103 4.95 -7.24 -4.76
CA GLU A 103 3.89 -6.23 -4.73
C GLU A 103 2.51 -6.85 -4.92
N LYS A 104 1.52 -6.33 -4.19
CA LYS A 104 0.13 -6.79 -4.20
C LYS A 104 -0.81 -5.60 -4.04
N VAL A 105 -1.94 -5.66 -4.74
CA VAL A 105 -3.09 -4.79 -4.51
C VAL A 105 -4.26 -5.66 -4.08
N LEU A 106 -4.87 -5.33 -2.94
CA LEU A 106 -6.01 -6.02 -2.38
C LEU A 106 -7.21 -5.10 -2.40
N VAL A 107 -8.35 -5.61 -2.85
CA VAL A 107 -9.63 -4.90 -2.80
C VAL A 107 -10.61 -5.73 -1.98
N ASP A 108 -11.02 -5.20 -0.84
CA ASP A 108 -12.01 -5.81 0.03
C ASP A 108 -13.37 -5.14 -0.17
N ALA A 109 -14.31 -5.92 -0.72
CA ALA A 109 -15.67 -5.49 -1.01
C ALA A 109 -16.70 -6.19 -0.10
N PRO A 110 -17.82 -5.54 0.24
CA PRO A 110 -18.88 -6.18 1.01
C PRO A 110 -19.54 -7.33 0.27
N ALA A 111 -19.71 -8.47 0.94
CA ALA A 111 -20.32 -9.67 0.37
C ALA A 111 -21.76 -9.47 -0.12
N TRP A 112 -22.47 -8.52 0.49
CA TRP A 112 -23.86 -8.26 0.17
C TRP A 112 -24.01 -7.46 -1.13
N ALA A 113 -22.92 -6.89 -1.68
CA ALA A 113 -22.91 -6.24 -2.99
C ALA A 113 -22.96 -7.28 -4.12
N LYS A 114 -24.05 -8.06 -4.16
CA LYS A 114 -24.22 -9.22 -5.04
C LYS A 114 -24.08 -8.88 -6.52
N GLU A 115 -24.56 -7.72 -6.94
CA GLU A 115 -24.47 -7.26 -8.32
C GLU A 115 -23.02 -7.05 -8.75
N ALA A 116 -22.21 -6.39 -7.92
CA ALA A 116 -20.78 -6.22 -8.19
C ALA A 116 -20.07 -7.57 -8.26
N ILE A 117 -20.29 -8.45 -7.28
CA ILE A 117 -19.62 -9.76 -7.22
C ILE A 117 -20.05 -10.67 -8.39
N SER A 118 -21.28 -10.49 -8.89
CA SER A 118 -21.75 -11.18 -10.10
C SER A 118 -21.00 -10.75 -11.36
N GLU A 119 -20.40 -9.55 -11.41
CA GLU A 119 -19.54 -9.17 -12.54
C GLU A 119 -18.22 -9.94 -12.52
N LEU A 120 -17.64 -10.17 -11.34
CA LEU A 120 -16.44 -11.00 -11.20
C LEU A 120 -16.71 -12.44 -11.64
N SER A 121 -17.86 -13.02 -11.28
CA SER A 121 -18.19 -14.41 -11.61
C SER A 121 -18.32 -14.68 -13.11
N ARG A 122 -18.58 -13.65 -13.93
CA ARG A 122 -18.69 -13.78 -15.40
C ARG A 122 -17.33 -13.91 -16.07
N ASN A 123 -16.27 -13.52 -15.38
CA ASN A 123 -14.91 -13.47 -15.90
C ASN A 123 -14.01 -14.55 -15.28
N VAL A 124 -14.58 -15.59 -14.65
CA VAL A 124 -13.79 -16.65 -14.03
C VAL A 124 -13.18 -17.55 -15.11
N VAL A 125 -11.85 -17.66 -15.11
CA VAL A 125 -11.11 -18.56 -16.01
C VAL A 125 -10.88 -19.92 -15.38
N GLN A 126 -10.67 -19.96 -14.06
CA GLN A 126 -10.42 -21.18 -13.32
C GLN A 126 -10.97 -21.10 -11.89
N VAL A 127 -11.43 -22.23 -11.36
CA VAL A 127 -11.89 -22.37 -9.98
C VAL A 127 -10.99 -23.38 -9.28
N HIS A 128 -10.52 -23.00 -8.10
CA HIS A 128 -9.67 -23.81 -7.22
C HIS A 128 -10.41 -24.08 -5.91
N SER A 129 -10.06 -25.18 -5.22
CA SER A 129 -10.52 -25.39 -3.85
C SER A 129 -9.79 -24.41 -2.92
N SER A 130 -10.46 -23.92 -1.87
CA SER A 130 -9.84 -22.96 -0.93
C SER A 130 -8.59 -23.48 -0.21
N GLY A 131 -8.36 -24.80 -0.19
CA GLY A 131 -7.16 -25.40 0.38
C GLY A 131 -5.95 -25.44 -0.58
N ASP A 132 -6.16 -25.23 -1.87
CA ASP A 132 -5.14 -25.45 -2.91
C ASP A 132 -4.28 -24.21 -3.17
N VAL A 133 -4.83 -23.02 -2.88
CA VAL A 133 -4.14 -21.74 -3.13
C VAL A 133 -3.39 -21.29 -1.88
N THR A 134 -2.09 -21.56 -1.84
CA THR A 134 -1.19 -20.90 -0.89
C THR A 134 -0.82 -19.52 -1.44
N GLU A 135 -1.35 -18.45 -0.85
CA GLU A 135 -0.77 -17.12 -1.05
C GLU A 135 0.65 -17.14 -0.48
N SER A 136 1.65 -17.38 -1.34
CA SER A 136 3.03 -17.19 -0.94
C SER A 136 3.22 -15.70 -0.63
N ASN A 137 3.26 -15.40 0.66
CA ASN A 137 3.88 -14.19 1.16
C ASN A 137 5.37 -14.50 1.28
N ASP A 138 6.02 -14.76 0.14
CA ASP A 138 7.47 -14.83 0.12
C ASP A 138 8.02 -13.42 0.33
N ARG A 139 8.04 -13.03 1.60
CA ARG A 139 8.88 -11.96 2.12
C ARG A 139 10.32 -12.45 2.01
N THR A 140 10.82 -12.58 0.78
CA THR A 140 12.23 -12.75 0.50
C THR A 140 12.92 -11.49 0.99
N SER A 141 13.40 -11.54 2.23
CA SER A 141 14.12 -10.42 2.83
C SER A 141 15.35 -10.15 1.99
N ARG A 142 15.59 -8.89 1.62
CA ARG A 142 16.82 -8.51 0.92
C ARG A 142 18.03 -9.03 1.71
N LYS A 143 18.96 -9.67 1.01
CA LYS A 143 20.27 -10.04 1.57
C LYS A 143 20.98 -8.75 1.99
N LEU A 144 21.56 -8.70 3.19
CA LEU A 144 22.22 -7.49 3.71
C LEU A 144 23.66 -7.79 4.15
N CYS A 145 24.52 -6.77 4.11
CA CYS A 145 25.78 -6.82 4.85
C CYS A 145 25.52 -6.98 6.36
N LYS A 146 26.53 -7.43 7.11
CA LYS A 146 26.47 -7.53 8.58
C LYS A 146 26.06 -6.19 9.22
N CYS A 147 26.63 -5.08 8.75
CA CYS A 147 26.31 -3.72 9.16
C CYS A 147 24.81 -3.37 9.04
N CYS A 148 24.23 -3.62 7.88
CA CYS A 148 22.85 -3.29 7.58
C CYS A 148 21.90 -4.22 8.35
N ASN A 149 22.26 -5.50 8.49
CA ASN A 149 21.50 -6.45 9.32
C ASN A 149 21.43 -6.01 10.79
N GLU A 150 22.54 -5.54 11.34
CA GLU A 150 22.57 -5.04 12.73
C GLU A 150 21.71 -3.79 12.90
N ARG A 151 21.79 -2.84 11.95
CA ARG A 151 20.92 -1.66 11.94
C ARG A 151 19.44 -2.04 11.84
N ARG A 152 19.07 -2.93 10.90
CA ARG A 152 17.71 -3.47 10.76
C ARG A 152 17.22 -4.07 12.08
N ARG A 153 18.05 -4.91 12.73
CA ARG A 153 17.72 -5.51 14.03
C ARG A 153 17.54 -4.48 15.13
N LYS A 154 18.36 -3.43 15.16
CA LYS A 154 18.22 -2.33 16.13
C LYS A 154 16.90 -1.58 15.93
N THR A 155 16.59 -1.19 14.69
CA THR A 155 15.35 -0.48 14.37
C THR A 155 14.10 -1.32 14.66
N ARG A 156 14.14 -2.65 14.45
CA ARG A 156 13.02 -3.53 14.83
C ARG A 156 12.76 -3.61 16.32
N LYS A 157 13.79 -3.39 17.15
CA LYS A 157 13.66 -3.37 18.62
C LYS A 157 13.24 -2.00 19.14
N ASP A 158 13.68 -0.94 18.48
CA ASP A 158 13.49 0.45 18.88
C ASP A 158 13.29 1.30 17.62
N GLY A 159 12.05 1.29 17.12
CA GLY A 159 11.68 2.01 15.89
C GLY A 159 11.64 3.52 16.10
N GLU A 160 11.30 3.96 17.32
CA GLU A 160 11.19 5.38 17.66
C GLU A 160 12.54 6.11 17.57
N SER A 161 13.64 5.40 17.80
CA SER A 161 14.99 5.94 17.59
C SER A 161 15.36 6.23 16.12
N HIS A 162 14.55 5.78 15.15
CA HIS A 162 14.83 5.99 13.74
C HIS A 162 14.54 7.45 13.34
N PRO A 163 15.43 8.16 12.62
CA PRO A 163 15.21 9.56 12.25
C PRO A 163 13.92 9.82 11.46
N LEU A 164 13.49 8.88 10.62
CA LEU A 164 12.22 9.01 9.90
C LEU A 164 11.01 8.98 10.83
N TYR A 165 11.09 8.32 11.98
CA TYR A 165 9.99 8.33 12.95
C TYR A 165 9.79 9.73 13.52
N GLU A 166 10.84 10.36 14.08
CA GLU A 166 10.76 11.74 14.60
C GLU A 166 10.27 12.70 13.50
N LEU A 167 10.83 12.58 12.29
CA LEU A 167 10.47 13.46 11.18
C LEU A 167 8.99 13.33 10.79
N LEU A 168 8.49 12.11 10.57
CA LEU A 168 7.11 11.89 10.15
C LEU A 168 6.11 12.12 11.27
N SER A 169 6.48 11.85 12.52
CA SER A 169 5.65 12.17 13.69
C SER A 169 5.44 13.67 13.82
N VAL A 170 6.49 14.49 13.64
CA VAL A 170 6.33 15.95 13.65
C VAL A 170 5.56 16.44 12.43
N ALA A 171 5.88 15.91 11.24
CA ALA A 171 5.19 16.30 10.02
C ALA A 171 3.69 15.97 10.05
N SER A 172 3.31 14.90 10.77
CA SER A 172 1.92 14.51 10.98
C SER A 172 1.08 15.51 11.78
N LEU A 173 1.73 16.44 12.49
CA LEU A 173 1.05 17.49 13.27
C LEU A 173 0.80 18.76 12.45
N SER A 174 1.31 18.84 11.22
CA SER A 174 1.13 20.00 10.34
C SER A 174 -0.24 19.98 9.68
N GLU A 175 -0.86 21.16 9.56
CA GLU A 175 -2.14 21.34 8.84
C GLU A 175 -1.99 21.11 7.33
N ASN A 176 -0.78 21.22 6.78
CA ASN A 176 -0.50 21.05 5.35
C ASN A 176 -0.51 19.58 4.91
N GLY A 177 -0.59 18.63 5.85
CA GLY A 177 -0.51 17.20 5.57
C GLY A 177 0.82 16.78 4.94
N LEU A 178 0.81 15.60 4.35
CA LEU A 178 1.95 14.96 3.69
C LEU A 178 1.52 14.52 2.30
N ARG A 179 2.31 14.78 1.28
CA ARG A 179 2.22 14.06 0.01
C ARG A 179 3.16 12.86 0.05
N ILE A 180 2.64 11.69 -0.26
CA ILE A 180 3.37 10.42 -0.28
C ILE A 180 3.38 9.92 -1.72
N ASP A 181 4.58 9.74 -2.26
CA ASP A 181 4.82 9.23 -3.59
C ASP A 181 5.56 7.89 -3.50
N VAL A 182 4.99 6.86 -4.12
CA VAL A 182 5.58 5.52 -4.22
C VAL A 182 5.51 5.08 -5.68
N GLU A 183 6.62 4.59 -6.20
CA GLU A 183 6.74 4.05 -7.55
C GLU A 183 7.26 2.62 -7.47
N GLY A 184 6.41 1.68 -7.84
CA GLY A 184 6.70 0.26 -7.94
C GLY A 184 6.50 -0.25 -9.37
N GLU A 185 6.66 -1.56 -9.56
CA GLU A 185 6.45 -2.22 -10.86
C GLU A 185 4.95 -2.36 -11.13
N LEU A 186 4.23 -3.02 -10.19
CA LEU A 186 2.81 -3.27 -10.29
C LEU A 186 1.99 -2.03 -10.01
N PHE A 187 2.36 -1.23 -9.01
CA PHE A 187 1.60 -0.06 -8.65
C PHE A 187 2.46 1.16 -8.39
N ARG A 188 1.89 2.32 -8.68
CA ARG A 188 2.41 3.62 -8.26
C ARG A 188 1.28 4.42 -7.65
N PHE A 189 1.58 5.21 -6.63
CA PHE A 189 0.60 6.16 -6.12
C PHE A 189 1.24 7.47 -5.68
N SER A 190 0.47 8.55 -5.83
CA SER A 190 0.80 9.88 -5.35
C SER A 190 -0.43 10.44 -4.63
N THR A 191 -0.35 10.56 -3.30
CA THR A 191 -1.53 10.88 -2.49
C THR A 191 -1.24 11.93 -1.43
N HIS A 192 -2.20 12.84 -1.20
CA HIS A 192 -2.20 13.74 -0.06
C HIS A 192 -2.83 13.05 1.14
N PHE A 193 -2.08 13.02 2.22
CA PHE A 193 -2.35 12.26 3.42
C PHE A 193 -2.31 13.18 4.64
N TYR A 194 -3.37 13.17 5.44
CA TYR A 194 -3.52 13.99 6.63
C TYR A 194 -3.62 13.08 7.85
N PRO A 195 -2.47 12.71 8.46
CA PRO A 195 -2.50 11.81 9.61
C PRO A 195 -3.13 12.50 10.82
N LEU A 196 -3.90 11.73 11.59
CA LEU A 196 -4.53 12.15 12.85
C LEU A 196 -3.84 11.51 14.06
N ASN A 197 -3.17 10.39 13.84
CA ASN A 197 -2.39 9.69 14.85
C ASN A 197 -1.19 8.99 14.21
N HIS A 198 -0.22 8.69 15.05
CA HIS A 198 0.90 7.84 14.69
C HIS A 198 1.18 6.84 15.82
N GLY A 199 1.78 5.71 15.48
CA GLY A 199 2.20 4.69 16.43
C GLY A 199 3.35 3.87 15.88
N GLN A 200 3.97 3.09 16.76
CA GLN A 200 5.11 2.26 16.42
C GLN A 200 4.94 0.85 17.02
N ASP A 201 5.11 -0.18 16.20
CA ASP A 201 5.22 -1.57 16.67
C ASP A 201 6.23 -2.37 15.83
N GLY A 202 7.14 -3.10 16.48
CA GLY A 202 8.10 -4.00 15.82
C GLY A 202 8.99 -3.37 14.72
N GLY A 203 9.39 -2.10 14.85
CA GLY A 203 10.12 -1.34 13.84
C GLY A 203 9.25 -0.77 12.72
N LYS A 204 7.92 -0.94 12.79
CA LYS A 204 6.98 -0.38 11.83
C LYS A 204 6.31 0.85 12.43
N MET A 205 6.28 1.92 11.65
CA MET A 205 5.51 3.11 11.95
C MET A 205 4.15 3.01 11.25
N SER A 206 3.07 3.29 11.97
CA SER A 206 1.75 3.47 11.39
C SER A 206 1.35 4.93 11.52
N LEU A 207 0.84 5.51 10.44
CA LEU A 207 0.21 6.81 10.40
C LEU A 207 -1.26 6.57 10.04
N GLY A 208 -2.15 6.89 10.97
CA GLY A 208 -3.59 6.71 10.79
C GLY A 208 -4.29 8.03 10.46
N ALA A 209 -5.16 8.01 9.47
CA ALA A 209 -6.06 9.10 9.09
C ALA A 209 -7.52 8.62 9.19
N SER A 210 -8.49 9.52 8.94
CA SER A 210 -9.91 9.20 9.10
C SER A 210 -10.39 7.96 8.30
N ARG A 211 -9.85 7.76 7.10
CA ARG A 211 -10.26 6.69 6.17
C ARG A 211 -9.10 5.90 5.58
N SER A 212 -7.89 6.12 6.07
CA SER A 212 -6.70 5.52 5.51
C SER A 212 -5.64 5.31 6.56
N ASN A 213 -4.75 4.35 6.33
CA ASN A 213 -3.63 4.04 7.18
C ASN A 213 -2.41 3.74 6.33
N LEU A 214 -1.30 4.42 6.60
CA LEU A 214 0.00 4.16 6.00
C LEU A 214 0.89 3.48 7.03
N THR A 215 1.42 2.32 6.71
CA THR A 215 2.41 1.60 7.52
C THR A 215 3.74 1.53 6.79
N LEU A 216 4.82 1.91 7.46
CA LEU A 216 6.18 1.91 6.96
C LEU A 216 7.07 1.02 7.83
N ASP A 217 7.76 0.04 7.25
CA ASP A 217 8.80 -0.73 7.95
C ASP A 217 10.10 0.08 8.01
N LEU A 218 10.30 0.82 9.10
CA LEU A 218 11.45 1.69 9.31
C LEU A 218 12.78 0.92 9.20
N SER A 219 12.77 -0.40 9.42
CA SER A 219 13.97 -1.24 9.38
C SER A 219 14.50 -1.50 7.96
N GLU A 220 13.74 -1.11 6.93
CA GLU A 220 14.13 -1.21 5.53
C GLU A 220 14.64 0.12 4.93
N PHE A 221 14.55 1.23 5.68
CA PHE A 221 15.03 2.54 5.26
C PHE A 221 16.45 2.80 5.79
N PHE A 222 17.42 2.90 4.88
CA PHE A 222 18.83 3.03 5.25
C PHE A 222 19.36 4.44 5.03
N ARG A 223 18.78 5.18 4.09
CA ARG A 223 19.19 6.54 3.77
C ARG A 223 17.95 7.37 3.50
N ALA A 224 18.00 8.63 3.91
CA ALA A 224 17.07 9.64 3.42
C ALA A 224 17.86 10.89 3.02
N VAL A 225 17.35 11.59 2.01
CA VAL A 225 17.93 12.81 1.47
C VAL A 225 16.84 13.87 1.45
N ALA A 226 17.12 15.00 2.11
CA ALA A 226 16.21 16.12 2.13
C ALA A 226 16.64 17.17 1.11
N ARG A 227 15.66 17.74 0.40
CA ARG A 227 15.83 18.87 -0.50
C ARG A 227 14.62 19.80 -0.44
N ILE A 228 14.78 21.02 -0.95
CA ILE A 228 13.66 21.88 -1.27
C ILE A 228 13.44 21.81 -2.77
N ASP A 229 12.20 21.63 -3.18
CA ASP A 229 11.80 21.57 -4.59
C ASP A 229 10.50 22.33 -4.84
N THR A 230 10.09 22.43 -6.10
CA THR A 230 8.79 22.96 -6.50
C THR A 230 7.94 21.83 -7.08
N ILE A 231 6.87 21.44 -6.37
CA ILE A 231 5.90 20.43 -6.79
C ILE A 231 4.61 21.16 -7.14
N GLU A 232 4.11 20.99 -8.36
CA GLU A 232 2.86 21.63 -8.81
C GLU A 232 2.83 23.16 -8.56
N GLN A 233 3.97 23.82 -8.82
CA GLN A 233 4.19 25.26 -8.60
C GLN A 233 4.26 25.70 -7.12
N THR A 234 4.14 24.77 -6.18
CA THR A 234 4.27 25.02 -4.74
C THR A 234 5.66 24.64 -4.25
N ARG A 235 6.27 25.50 -3.45
CA ARG A 235 7.58 25.22 -2.82
C ARG A 235 7.39 24.21 -1.68
N CYS A 236 8.06 23.07 -1.79
CA CYS A 236 7.91 21.95 -0.86
C CYS A 236 9.26 21.49 -0.30
N SER A 237 9.23 21.01 0.94
CA SER A 237 10.27 20.16 1.49
C SER A 237 10.05 18.74 1.00
N VAL A 238 11.08 18.10 0.46
CA VAL A 238 11.03 16.73 -0.08
C VAL A 238 12.06 15.88 0.65
N ILE A 239 11.64 14.70 1.12
CA ILE A 239 12.46 13.68 1.76
C ILE A 239 12.38 12.40 0.93
N ASP A 240 13.43 12.14 0.17
CA ASP A 240 13.58 10.92 -0.63
C ASP A 240 14.20 9.83 0.24
N CYS A 241 13.53 8.67 0.34
CA CYS A 241 13.91 7.59 1.26
C CYS A 241 14.34 6.34 0.48
N TYR A 242 15.49 5.78 0.84
CA TYR A 242 16.16 4.73 0.07
C TYR A 242 16.47 3.51 0.94
N HIS A 243 16.46 2.33 0.30
CA HIS A 243 16.88 1.10 0.95
C HIS A 243 18.40 0.87 0.89
N SER A 244 18.86 -0.24 1.46
CA SER A 244 20.28 -0.59 1.59
C SER A 244 21.07 -0.70 0.26
N TYR A 245 20.41 -0.99 -0.86
CA TYR A 245 21.06 -1.06 -2.19
C TYR A 245 21.04 0.29 -2.94
N GLY A 246 20.42 1.32 -2.39
CA GLY A 246 20.38 2.66 -3.00
C GLY A 246 19.14 2.98 -3.83
N ASP A 247 18.24 2.03 -4.09
CA ASP A 247 16.97 2.32 -4.78
C ASP A 247 15.99 3.07 -3.86
N LEU A 248 15.20 3.93 -4.48
CA LEU A 248 14.17 4.75 -3.85
C LEU A 248 13.01 3.86 -3.42
N LEU A 249 12.54 4.03 -2.19
CA LEU A 249 11.37 3.33 -1.65
C LEU A 249 10.11 4.20 -1.64
N LEU A 250 10.28 5.47 -1.25
CA LEU A 250 9.22 6.47 -1.22
C LEU A 250 9.81 7.87 -1.17
N SER A 251 9.02 8.83 -1.61
CA SER A 251 9.25 10.25 -1.37
C SER A 251 8.12 10.80 -0.50
N VAL A 252 8.50 11.59 0.51
CA VAL A 252 7.55 12.37 1.31
C VAL A 252 7.78 13.83 1.01
N SER A 253 6.71 14.55 0.67
CA SER A 253 6.78 15.99 0.52
C SER A 253 5.73 16.71 1.36
N GLN A 254 6.06 17.93 1.77
CA GLN A 254 5.19 18.81 2.54
C GLN A 254 5.43 20.25 2.09
N GLU A 255 4.35 21.02 1.95
CA GLU A 255 4.42 22.43 1.58
C GLU A 255 5.25 23.22 2.60
N GLY A 256 6.11 24.12 2.10
CA GLY A 256 6.98 24.95 2.91
C GLY A 256 8.35 24.33 3.21
N ASN A 257 9.10 24.96 4.11
CA ASN A 257 10.49 24.59 4.44
C ASN A 257 10.64 23.88 5.80
N GLU A 258 9.54 23.67 6.52
CA GLU A 258 9.54 23.23 7.92
C GLU A 258 10.16 21.84 8.09
N LEU A 259 9.73 20.90 7.25
CA LEU A 259 10.23 19.53 7.27
C LEU A 259 11.74 19.47 6.95
N TYR A 260 12.19 20.25 5.98
CA TYR A 260 13.61 20.36 5.65
C TYR A 260 14.42 21.01 6.78
N ALA A 261 13.88 22.03 7.44
CA ALA A 261 14.54 22.68 8.58
C ALA A 261 14.68 21.71 9.76
N LEU A 262 13.65 20.90 10.04
CA LEU A 262 13.70 19.83 11.04
C LEU A 262 14.78 18.82 10.70
N TRP A 263 14.79 18.29 9.48
CA TRP A 263 15.82 17.36 9.00
C TRP A 263 17.24 17.93 9.20
N SER A 264 17.43 19.19 8.79
CA SER A 264 18.72 19.88 8.90
C SER A 264 19.17 20.02 10.37
N SER A 265 18.24 20.30 11.28
CA SER A 265 18.51 20.36 12.72
C SER A 265 18.92 18.98 13.27
N MET A 266 18.17 17.93 12.93
CA MET A 266 18.48 16.55 13.34
C MET A 266 19.87 16.12 12.84
N ALA A 267 20.21 16.42 11.58
CA ALA A 267 21.50 16.10 10.99
C ALA A 267 22.66 16.83 11.70
N LYS A 268 22.49 18.12 12.05
CA LYS A 268 23.48 18.88 12.82
C LYS A 268 23.72 18.25 14.20
N ARG A 269 22.64 17.91 14.94
CA ARG A 269 22.75 17.26 16.25
C ARG A 269 23.51 15.93 16.18
N ALA A 270 23.25 15.12 15.15
CA ALA A 270 23.94 13.86 14.93
C ALA A 270 25.43 14.04 14.57
N GLY A 271 25.78 15.12 13.87
CA GLY A 271 27.16 15.47 13.52
C GLY A 271 27.97 16.10 14.66
N SER A 272 27.31 16.80 15.58
CA SER A 272 27.94 17.46 16.75
C SER A 272 28.25 16.52 17.92
N GLY A 273 27.81 15.25 17.85
CA GLY A 273 28.14 14.20 18.84
C GLY A 273 29.48 13.49 18.58
N ARG A 274 30.39 14.13 17.83
CA ARG A 274 31.76 13.66 17.56
C ARG A 274 32.79 14.58 18.19
#